data_AF-A0A238J7N5-F1
#
_entry.id   AF-A0A238J7N5-F1
#
_cell.length_a   1.000
_cell.length_b   1.000
_cell.length_c   1.000
_cell.angle_alpha   90.00
_cell.angle_beta   90.00
_cell.angle_gamma   90.00
#
_symmetry.space_group_name_H-M   'P 1'
#
loop_
_entity.id
_entity.type
_entity.pdbx_description
1 polymer ?
#
loop_
_entity_poly.entity_id
_entity_poly.type
_entity_poly.pdbx_seq_one_letter_code
_entity_poly.pdbx_strand_id
1 'polypeptide(L)'
;MTRTHIPGILAMAAIVLASNILVQFLFGNWLTWGAFTYPLAFLVTDLMNRIYGAAAARKVVFVGFIVGVICSLIGTQIMLQGDGFTYPAVTLRIAIGSGLAFLTAQLIDVAIFDRLRTGSWWRAPLASTLIGSSLDTAIFFTIAFSAQLVALEPGNDVAWANEALPLLGTGPVAPLWVSLAVADWMVKLSLALIALVPFRLIVSRAVGANTTA
;
A
#
# COMPACT_ATOMS: atom_id res chain seq x y z
N MET A 1 4.05 7.55 -26.15
CA MET A 1 4.45 6.81 -24.93
C MET A 1 5.37 5.67 -25.36
N THR A 2 6.61 5.66 -24.90
CA THR A 2 7.56 4.57 -25.20
C THR A 2 7.04 3.27 -24.58
N ARG A 3 6.98 2.19 -25.37
CA ARG A 3 6.43 0.87 -24.97
C ARG A 3 7.15 0.24 -23.75
N THR A 4 8.26 0.82 -23.32
CA THR A 4 9.13 0.39 -22.23
C THR A 4 8.50 0.43 -20.84
N HIS A 5 7.46 1.23 -20.59
CA HIS A 5 6.86 1.33 -19.24
C HIS A 5 5.61 0.47 -19.04
N ILE A 6 5.09 -0.14 -20.12
CA ILE A 6 3.84 -0.90 -20.11
C ILE A 6 3.85 -2.04 -19.07
N PRO A 7 4.94 -2.85 -18.94
CA PRO A 7 4.94 -3.94 -17.96
C PRO A 7 4.78 -3.45 -16.52
N GLY A 8 5.46 -2.36 -16.15
CA GLY A 8 5.34 -1.77 -14.80
C GLY A 8 3.96 -1.16 -14.54
N ILE A 9 3.37 -0.52 -15.55
CA ILE A 9 2.01 0.03 -15.47
C ILE A 9 1.00 -1.10 -15.23
N LEU A 10 1.08 -2.18 -16.01
CA LEU A 10 0.17 -3.32 -15.88
C LEU A 10 0.35 -4.05 -14.54
N ALA A 11 1.59 -4.25 -14.09
CA ALA A 11 1.88 -4.85 -12.80
C ALA A 11 1.31 -4.02 -11.64
N MET A 12 1.53 -2.71 -11.65
CA MET A 12 0.97 -1.80 -10.64
C MET A 12 -0.56 -1.82 -10.64
N ALA A 13 -1.18 -1.69 -11.81
CA ALA A 13 -2.64 -1.72 -11.94
C ALA A 13 -3.22 -3.04 -11.42
N ALA A 14 -2.61 -4.17 -11.77
CA ALA A 14 -3.03 -5.49 -11.31
C ALA A 14 -2.90 -5.65 -9.79
N ILE A 15 -1.78 -5.20 -9.20
CA ILE A 15 -1.57 -5.26 -7.75
C ILE A 15 -2.58 -4.38 -7.01
N VAL A 16 -2.83 -3.15 -7.48
CA VAL A 16 -3.79 -2.23 -6.86
C VAL A 16 -5.21 -2.79 -6.95
N LEU A 17 -5.61 -3.29 -8.12
CA LEU A 17 -6.91 -3.94 -8.30
C LEU A 17 -7.05 -5.16 -7.39
N ALA A 18 -6.07 -6.07 -7.41
CA ALA A 18 -6.07 -7.27 -6.58
C ALA A 18 -6.15 -6.90 -5.09
N SER A 19 -5.40 -5.89 -4.63
CA SER A 19 -5.40 -5.47 -3.23
C SER A 19 -6.75 -4.88 -2.81
N ASN A 20 -7.43 -4.13 -3.69
CA ASN A 20 -8.78 -3.60 -3.41
C ASN A 20 -9.85 -4.70 -3.34
N ILE A 21 -9.66 -5.81 -4.05
CA ILE A 21 -10.54 -6.97 -3.96
C ILE A 21 -10.19 -7.80 -2.71
N LEU A 22 -8.91 -8.10 -2.52
CA LEU A 22 -8.41 -8.98 -1.47
C LEU A 22 -8.54 -8.38 -0.06
N VAL A 23 -8.65 -7.06 0.08
CA VAL A 23 -8.93 -6.42 1.37
C VAL A 23 -10.29 -6.83 1.95
N GLN A 24 -11.21 -7.32 1.12
CA GLN A 24 -12.54 -7.78 1.58
C GLN A 24 -12.51 -9.18 2.21
N PHE A 25 -11.38 -9.89 2.12
CA PHE A 25 -11.25 -11.27 2.61
C PHE A 25 -10.29 -11.30 3.80
N LEU A 26 -10.79 -11.77 4.94
CA LEU A 26 -9.98 -11.89 6.15
C LEU A 26 -8.93 -13.00 6.01
N PHE A 27 -7.75 -12.73 6.57
CA PHE A 27 -6.69 -13.68 6.84
C PHE A 27 -6.55 -13.83 8.36
N GLY A 28 -7.06 -14.95 8.89
CA GLY A 28 -7.24 -15.11 10.32
C GLY A 28 -8.30 -14.13 10.84
N ASN A 29 -8.11 -13.63 12.06
CA ASN A 29 -9.11 -12.80 12.75
C ASN A 29 -8.83 -11.29 12.66
N TRP A 30 -7.73 -10.87 12.04
CA TRP A 30 -7.22 -9.50 12.22
C TRP A 30 -6.81 -8.81 10.91
N LEU A 31 -6.09 -9.51 10.03
CA LEU A 31 -5.62 -8.94 8.78
C LEU A 31 -6.50 -9.37 7.62
N THR A 32 -6.29 -8.74 6.46
CA THR A 32 -6.94 -9.10 5.21
C THR A 32 -5.89 -9.54 4.20
N TRP A 33 -6.31 -10.26 3.15
CA TRP A 33 -5.39 -10.65 2.08
C TRP A 33 -4.77 -9.44 1.36
N GLY A 34 -5.45 -8.29 1.38
CA GLY A 34 -4.93 -7.03 0.85
C GLY A 34 -3.61 -6.58 1.51
N ALA A 35 -3.41 -6.86 2.80
CA ALA A 35 -2.18 -6.53 3.53
C ALA A 35 -0.93 -7.26 2.98
N PHE A 36 -1.13 -8.40 2.32
CA PHE A 36 -0.04 -9.20 1.74
C PHE A 36 0.24 -8.85 0.29
N THR A 37 -0.77 -8.42 -0.47
CA THR A 37 -0.60 -8.07 -1.89
C THR A 37 -0.16 -6.64 -2.10
N TYR A 38 -0.66 -5.71 -1.28
CA TYR A 38 -0.35 -4.29 -1.42
C TYR A 38 1.14 -3.96 -1.37
N PRO A 39 1.96 -4.56 -0.48
CA PRO A 39 3.39 -4.24 -0.39
C PRO A 39 4.17 -4.52 -1.68
N LEU A 40 3.66 -5.38 -2.57
CA LEU A 40 4.24 -5.62 -3.88
C LEU A 40 4.22 -4.38 -4.78
N ALA A 41 3.35 -3.40 -4.51
CA ALA A 41 3.33 -2.13 -5.24
C ALA A 41 4.64 -1.36 -5.07
N PHE A 42 5.23 -1.35 -3.87
CA PHE A 42 6.54 -0.73 -3.62
C PHE A 42 7.65 -1.39 -4.44
N LEU A 43 7.64 -2.73 -4.53
CA LEU A 43 8.58 -3.46 -5.39
C LEU A 43 8.48 -3.02 -6.85
N VAL A 44 7.25 -2.85 -7.39
CA VAL A 44 7.06 -2.37 -8.76
C VAL A 44 7.59 -0.94 -8.91
N THR A 45 7.28 -0.05 -7.97
CA THR A 45 7.77 1.34 -7.97
C THR A 45 9.30 1.40 -7.95
N ASP A 46 9.94 0.64 -7.07
CA ASP A 46 11.39 0.55 -6.94
C ASP A 46 12.07 0.01 -8.20
N LEU A 47 11.52 -1.04 -8.80
CA LEU A 47 12.02 -1.60 -10.07
C LEU A 47 11.95 -0.56 -11.19
N MET A 48 10.82 0.13 -11.29
CA MET A 48 10.61 1.17 -12.31
C MET A 48 11.55 2.35 -12.10
N ASN A 49 11.77 2.74 -10.84
CA ASN A 49 12.70 3.81 -10.49
C ASN A 49 14.14 3.40 -10.83
N ARG A 50 14.55 2.18 -10.48
CA ARG A 50 15.90 1.67 -10.77
C ARG A 50 16.20 1.63 -12.26
N ILE A 51 15.31 0.99 -13.04
CA ILE A 51 15.54 0.65 -14.44
C ILE A 51 15.28 1.86 -15.35
N TYR A 52 14.23 2.64 -15.06
CA TYR A 52 13.74 3.70 -15.95
C TYR A 52 13.77 5.10 -15.34
N GLY A 53 14.16 5.24 -14.07
CA GLY A 53 14.26 6.51 -13.37
C GLY A 53 12.97 6.98 -12.70
N ALA A 54 13.09 8.00 -11.84
CA ALA A 54 11.99 8.54 -11.05
C ALA A 54 10.79 9.01 -11.88
N ALA A 55 11.03 9.58 -13.08
CA ALA A 55 9.93 10.03 -13.95
C ALA A 55 9.03 8.87 -14.42
N ALA A 56 9.62 7.69 -14.68
CA ALA A 56 8.84 6.51 -15.05
C ALA A 56 8.10 5.94 -13.83
N ALA A 57 8.75 5.89 -12.66
CA ALA A 57 8.13 5.44 -11.43
C ALA A 57 6.91 6.30 -11.06
N ARG A 58 7.01 7.63 -11.13
CA ARG A 58 5.87 8.54 -10.87
C ARG A 58 4.68 8.29 -11.81
N LYS A 59 4.92 7.95 -13.08
CA LYS A 59 3.85 7.61 -14.02
C LYS A 59 3.13 6.32 -13.61
N VAL A 60 3.89 5.31 -13.19
CA VAL A 60 3.32 4.04 -12.73
C VAL A 60 2.51 4.24 -11.45
N VAL A 61 3.02 5.03 -10.50
CA VAL A 61 2.30 5.45 -9.30
C VAL A 61 1.00 6.17 -9.67
N PHE A 62 1.04 7.14 -10.59
CA PHE A 62 -0.17 7.88 -10.98
C PHE A 62 -1.24 6.97 -11.63
N VAL A 63 -0.83 5.99 -12.44
CA VAL A 63 -1.78 5.00 -12.98
C VAL A 63 -2.34 4.13 -11.87
N GLY A 64 -1.50 3.63 -10.95
CA GLY A 64 -1.95 2.89 -9.77
C GLY A 64 -2.96 3.68 -8.95
N PHE A 65 -2.71 4.97 -8.74
CA PHE A 65 -3.62 5.87 -8.04
C PHE A 65 -4.97 6.00 -8.76
N ILE A 66 -4.98 6.22 -10.07
CA ILE A 66 -6.23 6.27 -10.87
C ILE A 66 -7.00 4.95 -10.74
N VAL A 67 -6.31 3.81 -10.86
CA VAL A 67 -6.95 2.49 -10.70
C VAL A 67 -7.54 2.34 -9.30
N GLY A 68 -6.81 2.75 -8.26
CA GLY A 68 -7.28 2.71 -6.88
C GLY A 68 -8.50 3.61 -6.64
N VAL A 69 -8.53 4.81 -7.22
CA VAL A 69 -9.70 5.71 -7.18
C VAL A 69 -10.89 5.05 -7.86
N ILE A 70 -10.72 4.47 -9.04
CA ILE A 70 -11.80 3.76 -9.74
C ILE A 70 -12.30 2.58 -8.92
N CYS A 71 -11.41 1.77 -8.34
CA CYS A 71 -11.78 0.65 -7.47
C CYS A 71 -12.55 1.13 -6.24
N SER A 72 -12.13 2.24 -5.63
CA SER A 72 -12.80 2.82 -4.47
C SER A 72 -14.19 3.35 -4.84
N LEU A 73 -14.32 4.07 -5.97
CA LEU A 73 -15.61 4.54 -6.47
C LEU A 73 -16.57 3.37 -6.73
N ILE A 74 -16.10 2.29 -7.37
CA ILE A 74 -16.90 1.08 -7.56
C ILE A 74 -17.25 0.45 -6.21
N GLY A 75 -16.27 0.34 -5.29
CA GLY A 75 -16.45 -0.24 -3.97
C GLY A 75 -17.48 0.50 -3.11
N THR A 76 -17.63 1.82 -3.26
CA THR A 76 -18.69 2.60 -2.58
C THR A 76 -20.09 2.23 -3.06
N GLN A 77 -20.23 1.66 -4.26
CA GLN A 77 -21.53 1.23 -4.82
C GLN A 77 -21.85 -0.24 -4.50
N ILE A 78 -20.85 -1.03 -4.09
CA ILE A 78 -21.03 -2.44 -3.73
C ILE A 78 -21.40 -2.50 -2.25
N MET A 79 -22.62 -2.92 -1.96
CA MET A 79 -23.09 -3.11 -0.58
C MET A 79 -22.80 -4.54 -0.12
N LEU A 80 -22.14 -4.66 1.03
CA LEU A 80 -21.87 -5.91 1.73
C LEU A 80 -22.82 -6.05 2.93
N GLN A 81 -23.06 -7.29 3.34
CA GLN A 81 -23.86 -7.62 4.51
C GLN A 81 -22.99 -8.31 5.54
N GLY A 82 -23.04 -7.83 6.78
CA GLY A 82 -22.31 -8.39 7.91
C GLY A 82 -22.99 -8.00 9.23
N ASP A 83 -23.08 -8.95 10.16
CA ASP A 83 -23.66 -8.75 11.51
C ASP A 83 -25.03 -8.07 11.55
N GLY A 84 -25.87 -8.32 10.54
CA GLY A 84 -27.22 -7.76 10.43
C GLY A 84 -27.28 -6.35 9.84
N PHE A 85 -26.14 -5.77 9.48
CA PHE A 85 -26.03 -4.46 8.84
C PHE A 85 -25.62 -4.58 7.37
N THR A 86 -25.95 -3.53 6.60
CA THR A 86 -25.49 -3.37 5.21
C THR A 86 -24.58 -2.15 5.15
N TYR A 87 -23.40 -2.31 4.59
CA TYR A 87 -22.37 -1.27 4.51
C TYR A 87 -21.65 -1.30 3.15
N PRO A 88 -21.08 -0.18 2.68
CA PRO A 88 -20.31 -0.16 1.45
C PRO A 88 -19.02 -0.97 1.59
N ALA A 89 -18.62 -1.70 0.55
CA ALA A 89 -17.34 -2.41 0.51
C ALA A 89 -16.14 -1.47 0.69
N VAL A 90 -16.29 -0.21 0.24
CA VAL A 90 -15.34 0.87 0.48
C VAL A 90 -16.10 2.09 0.99
N THR A 91 -15.82 2.51 2.21
CA THR A 91 -16.41 3.71 2.81
C THR A 91 -15.69 4.95 2.30
N LEU A 92 -16.29 6.14 2.44
CA LEU A 92 -15.67 7.40 2.03
C LEU A 92 -14.32 7.62 2.74
N ARG A 93 -14.25 7.31 4.04
CA ARG A 93 -13.01 7.41 4.82
C ARG A 93 -11.94 6.44 4.34
N ILE A 94 -12.32 5.20 4.00
CA ILE A 94 -11.37 4.22 3.43
C ILE A 94 -10.86 4.72 2.08
N ALA A 95 -11.73 5.28 1.23
CA ALA A 95 -11.33 5.82 -0.08
C ALA A 95 -10.37 7.02 0.04
N ILE A 96 -10.66 7.97 0.93
CA ILE A 96 -9.79 9.13 1.18
C ILE A 96 -8.46 8.66 1.80
N GLY A 97 -8.54 7.77 2.80
CA GLY A 97 -7.38 7.23 3.48
C GLY A 97 -6.45 6.47 2.54
N SER A 98 -6.99 5.58 1.71
CA SER A 98 -6.22 4.78 0.75
C SER A 98 -5.60 5.64 -0.34
N GLY A 99 -6.35 6.61 -0.88
CA GLY A 99 -5.85 7.52 -1.90
C GLY A 99 -4.70 8.40 -1.40
N LEU A 100 -4.84 9.00 -0.21
CA LEU A 100 -3.80 9.84 0.39
C LEU A 100 -2.59 9.02 0.81
N ALA A 101 -2.80 7.88 1.48
CA ALA A 101 -1.72 6.98 1.88
C ALA A 101 -0.91 6.52 0.67
N PHE A 102 -1.58 5.99 -0.35
CA PHE A 102 -0.95 5.51 -1.57
C PHE A 102 -0.11 6.61 -2.25
N LEU A 103 -0.73 7.77 -2.53
CA LEU A 103 -0.06 8.81 -3.30
C LEU A 103 1.13 9.39 -2.52
N THR A 104 0.96 9.70 -1.24
CA THR A 104 2.03 10.25 -0.41
C THR A 104 3.15 9.25 -0.22
N ALA A 105 2.84 8.01 0.16
CA ALA A 105 3.83 6.97 0.42
C ALA A 105 4.64 6.63 -0.82
N GLN A 106 3.98 6.42 -1.96
CA GLN A 106 4.65 6.06 -3.21
C GLN A 106 5.49 7.20 -3.77
N LEU A 107 5.06 8.46 -3.65
CA LEU A 107 5.87 9.60 -4.11
C LEU A 107 7.09 9.83 -3.22
N ILE A 108 6.95 9.67 -1.90
CA ILE A 108 8.06 9.72 -0.95
C ILE A 108 9.03 8.58 -1.19
N ASP A 109 8.52 7.37 -1.42
CA ASP A 109 9.32 6.20 -1.79
C ASP A 109 10.16 6.50 -3.04
N VAL A 110 9.54 6.97 -4.13
CA VAL A 110 10.26 7.36 -5.35
C VAL A 110 11.35 8.39 -5.07
N ALA A 111 11.06 9.41 -4.25
CA ALA A 111 12.00 10.48 -3.94
C ALA A 111 13.20 9.99 -3.12
N ILE A 112 12.94 9.19 -2.07
CA ILE A 112 13.99 8.61 -1.21
C ILE A 112 14.83 7.62 -2.00
N PHE A 113 14.17 6.74 -2.75
CA PHE A 113 14.85 5.76 -3.58
C PHE A 113 15.79 6.44 -4.58
N ASP A 114 15.29 7.44 -5.32
CA ASP A 114 16.07 8.13 -6.35
C ASP A 114 17.27 8.86 -5.73
N ARG A 115 17.12 9.43 -4.53
CA ARG A 115 18.22 10.06 -3.79
C ARG A 115 19.28 9.07 -3.30
N LEU A 116 18.87 7.83 -2.97
CA LEU A 116 19.76 6.78 -2.46
C LEU A 116 20.24 5.81 -3.55
N ARG A 117 19.80 5.99 -4.80
CA ARG A 117 19.98 4.99 -5.87
C ARG A 117 21.44 4.68 -6.16
N THR A 118 22.36 5.61 -5.94
CA THR A 118 23.80 5.43 -6.24
C THR A 118 24.55 4.60 -5.19
N GLY A 119 23.92 4.32 -4.04
CA GLY A 119 24.51 3.49 -2.99
C GLY A 119 24.46 1.99 -3.28
N SER A 120 24.71 1.18 -2.24
CA SER A 120 24.54 -0.28 -2.33
C SER A 120 23.14 -0.65 -2.84
N TRP A 121 23.05 -1.70 -3.65
CA TRP A 121 21.84 -2.11 -4.37
C TRP A 121 20.59 -2.24 -3.49
N TRP A 122 20.75 -2.63 -2.22
CA TRP A 122 19.67 -2.86 -1.26
C TRP A 122 19.27 -1.60 -0.47
N ARG A 123 20.14 -0.58 -0.37
CA ARG A 123 19.91 0.58 0.51
C ARG A 123 18.72 1.41 0.05
N ALA A 124 18.67 1.71 -1.24
CA ALA A 124 17.58 2.48 -1.82
C ALA A 124 16.21 1.79 -1.61
N PRO A 125 15.97 0.55 -2.08
CA PRO A 125 14.66 -0.09 -1.94
C PRO A 125 14.25 -0.32 -0.48
N LEU A 126 15.20 -0.69 0.40
CA LEU A 126 14.87 -0.94 1.80
C LEU A 126 14.49 0.35 2.53
N ALA A 127 15.27 1.42 2.37
CA ALA A 127 15.03 2.67 3.07
C ALA A 127 13.78 3.40 2.55
N SER A 128 13.58 3.40 1.23
CA SER A 128 12.40 4.03 0.62
C SER A 128 11.12 3.29 1.02
N THR A 129 11.11 1.95 0.90
CA THR A 129 9.94 1.13 1.26
C THR A 129 9.63 1.21 2.75
N LEU A 130 10.65 1.22 3.63
CA LEU A 130 10.46 1.38 5.08
C LEU A 130 9.75 2.70 5.41
N ILE A 131 10.24 3.81 4.89
CA ILE A 131 9.68 5.14 5.17
C ILE A 131 8.31 5.28 4.50
N GLY A 132 8.19 4.88 3.23
CA GLY A 132 6.94 4.89 2.48
C GLY A 132 5.86 4.06 3.16
N SER A 133 6.14 2.80 3.52
CA SER A 133 5.19 1.91 4.21
C SER A 133 4.78 2.42 5.58
N SER A 134 5.69 3.07 6.31
CA SER A 134 5.37 3.67 7.62
C SER A 134 4.41 4.85 7.46
N LEU A 135 4.64 5.72 6.47
CA LEU A 135 3.73 6.82 6.15
C LEU A 135 2.38 6.31 5.64
N ASP A 136 2.39 5.30 4.77
CA ASP A 136 1.19 4.67 4.24
C ASP A 136 0.29 4.16 5.38
N THR A 137 0.84 3.33 6.26
CA THR A 137 0.09 2.77 7.40
C THR A 137 -0.40 3.89 8.32
N ALA A 138 0.45 4.87 8.66
CA ALA A 138 0.06 5.97 9.54
C ALA A 138 -1.09 6.78 8.95
N ILE A 139 -1.02 7.17 7.68
CA ILE A 139 -2.06 7.95 6.99
C ILE A 139 -3.33 7.12 6.84
N PHE A 140 -3.23 5.89 6.32
CA PHE A 140 -4.38 5.05 6.03
C PHE A 140 -5.19 4.75 7.29
N PHE A 141 -4.57 4.16 8.31
CA PHE A 141 -5.29 3.73 9.50
C PHE A 141 -5.84 4.91 10.31
N THR A 142 -5.11 6.03 10.37
CA THR A 142 -5.61 7.24 11.01
C THR A 142 -6.88 7.74 10.32
N ILE A 143 -6.84 7.91 8.99
CA ILE A 143 -7.99 8.45 8.25
C ILE A 143 -9.17 7.48 8.25
N ALA A 144 -8.91 6.19 8.01
CA ALA A 144 -9.94 5.17 7.89
C ALA A 144 -10.64 4.87 9.22
N PHE A 145 -9.90 4.83 10.35
CA PHE A 145 -10.42 4.24 11.59
C PHE A 145 -10.37 5.14 12.83
N SER A 146 -9.62 6.24 12.86
CA SER A 146 -9.58 7.11 14.06
C SER A 146 -10.96 7.69 14.42
N ALA A 147 -11.31 7.67 15.71
CA ALA A 147 -12.50 8.37 16.22
C ALA A 147 -12.48 9.89 15.96
N GLN A 148 -11.31 10.52 15.85
CA GLN A 148 -11.18 11.97 15.64
C GLN A 148 -11.69 12.43 14.27
N LEU A 149 -11.81 11.50 13.31
CA LEU A 149 -12.19 11.78 11.93
C LEU A 149 -13.59 11.24 11.56
N VAL A 150 -14.38 10.82 12.55
CA VAL A 150 -15.76 10.34 12.35
C VAL A 150 -16.63 11.39 11.65
N ALA A 151 -16.37 12.68 11.91
CA ALA A 151 -17.11 13.78 11.27
C ALA A 151 -16.99 13.80 9.73
N LEU A 152 -15.98 13.15 9.14
CA LEU A 152 -15.83 13.04 7.68
C LEU A 152 -16.87 12.11 7.05
N GLU A 153 -17.38 11.14 7.79
CA GLU A 153 -18.39 10.18 7.34
C GLU A 153 -19.22 9.68 8.54
N PRO A 154 -20.15 10.51 9.07
CA PRO A 154 -20.90 10.15 10.29
C PRO A 154 -21.81 8.94 10.12
N GLY A 155 -22.16 8.59 8.87
CA GLY A 155 -23.06 7.48 8.55
C GLY A 155 -22.41 6.09 8.61
N ASN A 156 -21.09 6.01 8.76
CA ASN A 156 -20.39 4.73 8.81
C ASN A 156 -19.62 4.57 10.15
N ASP A 157 -20.06 3.61 10.96
CA ASP A 157 -19.55 3.42 12.31
C ASP A 157 -18.15 2.77 12.32
N VAL A 158 -17.25 3.36 13.11
CA VAL A 158 -15.89 2.85 13.38
C VAL A 158 -15.66 2.61 14.87
N ALA A 159 -16.70 2.59 15.70
CA ALA A 159 -16.59 2.36 17.14
C ALA A 159 -15.89 1.04 17.46
N TRP A 160 -16.17 -0.02 16.70
CA TRP A 160 -15.50 -1.32 16.80
C TRP A 160 -13.97 -1.19 16.68
N ALA A 161 -13.49 -0.34 15.77
CA ALA A 161 -12.06 -0.12 15.54
C ALA A 161 -11.42 0.73 16.64
N ASN A 162 -12.22 1.43 17.46
CA ASN A 162 -11.76 2.29 18.54
C ASN A 162 -11.92 1.66 19.93
N GLU A 163 -12.31 0.39 20.01
CA GLU A 163 -12.33 -0.35 21.27
C GLU A 163 -10.93 -0.36 21.91
N ALA A 164 -10.87 -0.08 23.22
CA ALA A 164 -9.62 0.01 23.96
C ALA A 164 -9.15 -1.40 24.36
N LEU A 165 -8.15 -1.91 23.66
CA LEU A 165 -7.60 -3.25 23.86
C LEU A 165 -6.08 -3.20 24.02
N PRO A 166 -5.45 -4.18 24.68
CA PRO A 166 -3.99 -4.28 24.71
C PRO A 166 -3.41 -4.38 23.28
N LEU A 167 -2.39 -3.57 22.98
CA LEU A 167 -1.73 -3.57 21.68
C LEU A 167 -1.23 -4.98 21.33
N LEU A 168 -1.69 -5.53 20.20
CA LEU A 168 -1.40 -6.91 19.76
C LEU A 168 -1.73 -7.98 20.83
N GLY A 169 -2.64 -7.69 21.76
CA GLY A 169 -3.09 -8.60 22.81
C GLY A 169 -2.25 -8.61 24.09
N THR A 170 -1.05 -8.00 24.11
CA THR A 170 -0.16 -8.03 25.29
C THR A 170 0.53 -6.70 25.62
N GLY A 171 0.35 -5.66 24.81
CA GLY A 171 1.00 -4.36 24.96
C GLY A 171 0.16 -3.31 25.69
N PRO A 172 0.55 -2.01 25.60
CA PRO A 172 -0.22 -0.93 26.21
C PRO A 172 -1.63 -0.84 25.61
N VAL A 173 -2.59 -0.37 26.40
CA VAL A 173 -3.98 -0.20 25.95
C VAL A 173 -4.04 0.92 24.91
N ALA A 174 -4.60 0.60 23.74
CA ALA A 174 -4.78 1.51 22.63
C ALA A 174 -6.05 1.14 21.84
N PRO A 175 -6.56 2.02 20.96
CA PRO A 175 -7.62 1.67 20.02
C PRO A 175 -7.24 0.45 19.17
N LEU A 176 -8.20 -0.47 18.93
CA LEU A 176 -7.98 -1.68 18.13
C LEU A 176 -7.31 -1.40 16.77
N TRP A 177 -7.69 -0.32 16.09
CA TRP A 177 -7.11 0.03 14.79
C TRP A 177 -5.60 0.26 14.85
N VAL A 178 -5.05 0.65 16.01
CA VAL A 178 -3.60 0.78 16.20
C VAL A 178 -2.93 -0.60 16.17
N SER A 179 -3.54 -1.62 16.78
CA SER A 179 -3.07 -3.00 16.66
C SER A 179 -3.10 -3.49 15.21
N LEU A 180 -4.19 -3.20 14.49
CA LEU A 180 -4.31 -3.54 13.06
C LEU A 180 -3.24 -2.83 12.23
N ALA A 181 -2.98 -1.55 12.52
CA ALA A 181 -1.94 -0.76 11.85
C ALA A 181 -0.55 -1.34 12.08
N VAL A 182 -0.22 -1.71 13.32
CA VAL A 182 1.09 -2.33 13.63
C VAL A 182 1.21 -3.69 12.97
N ALA A 183 0.15 -4.51 12.97
CA ALA A 183 0.15 -5.81 12.30
C ALA A 183 0.37 -5.69 10.79
N ASP A 184 -0.36 -4.78 10.13
CA ASP A 184 -0.19 -4.46 8.70
C ASP A 184 1.24 -3.96 8.40
N TRP A 185 1.77 -3.07 9.24
CA TRP A 185 3.13 -2.55 9.09
C TRP A 185 4.19 -3.66 9.23
N MET A 186 4.05 -4.56 10.20
CA MET A 186 4.96 -5.71 10.34
C MET A 186 4.96 -6.62 9.11
N VAL A 187 3.79 -6.84 8.50
CA VAL A 187 3.68 -7.59 7.24
C VAL A 187 4.38 -6.85 6.11
N LYS A 188 4.15 -5.54 5.97
CA LYS A 188 4.85 -4.68 5.00
C LYS A 188 6.37 -4.76 5.14
N LEU A 189 6.91 -4.66 6.35
CA LEU A 189 8.35 -4.74 6.58
C LEU A 189 8.92 -6.13 6.25
N SER A 190 8.22 -7.18 6.64
CA SER A 190 8.63 -8.56 6.35
C SER A 190 8.66 -8.80 4.84
N LEU A 191 7.63 -8.35 4.13
CA LEU A 191 7.56 -8.46 2.67
C LEU A 191 8.56 -7.56 1.96
N ALA A 192 8.87 -6.38 2.50
CA ALA A 192 9.91 -5.50 1.97
C ALA A 192 11.30 -6.20 1.99
N LEU A 193 11.62 -6.89 3.08
CA LEU A 193 12.85 -7.69 3.19
C LEU A 193 12.87 -8.84 2.19
N ILE A 194 11.75 -9.57 2.05
CA ILE A 194 11.62 -10.66 1.07
C ILE A 194 11.75 -10.13 -0.36
N ALA A 195 11.15 -8.97 -0.65
CA ALA A 195 11.14 -8.33 -1.96
C ALA A 195 12.53 -7.87 -2.43
N LEU A 196 13.51 -7.72 -1.53
CA LEU A 196 14.90 -7.45 -1.93
C LEU A 196 15.48 -8.54 -2.83
N VAL A 197 15.04 -9.80 -2.67
CA VAL A 197 15.49 -10.92 -3.49
C VAL A 197 15.04 -10.78 -4.95
N PRO A 198 13.73 -10.74 -5.28
CA PRO A 198 13.28 -10.54 -6.65
C PRO A 198 13.74 -9.18 -7.21
N PHE A 199 13.79 -8.13 -6.39
CA PHE A 199 14.35 -6.84 -6.80
C PHE A 199 15.77 -7.00 -7.36
N ARG A 200 16.67 -7.64 -6.60
CA ARG A 200 18.06 -7.84 -7.02
C ARG A 200 18.15 -8.64 -8.32
N LEU A 201 17.40 -9.74 -8.42
CA LEU A 201 17.42 -10.64 -9.57
C LEU A 201 16.96 -9.96 -10.86
N ILE A 202 15.85 -9.19 -10.78
CA ILE A 202 15.29 -8.48 -11.94
C ILE A 202 16.23 -7.37 -12.38
N VAL A 203 16.74 -6.56 -11.43
CA VAL A 203 17.66 -5.46 -11.73
C VAL A 203 18.96 -5.98 -12.35
N SER A 204 19.57 -7.04 -11.81
CA SER A 204 20.80 -7.59 -12.38
C SER A 204 20.63 -8.08 -13.81
N ARG A 205 19.47 -8.66 -14.13
CA ARG A 205 19.16 -9.12 -15.50
C ARG A 205 18.92 -7.95 -16.44
N ALA A 206 18.15 -6.95 -16.01
CA ALA A 206 17.83 -5.79 -16.83
C ALA A 206 19.08 -4.93 -17.14
N VAL A 207 19.95 -4.73 -16.15
CA VAL A 207 21.20 -3.97 -16.34
C VAL A 207 22.24 -4.78 -17.11
N GLY A 208 22.36 -6.08 -16.83
CA GLY A 208 23.27 -6.97 -17.56
C GLY A 208 22.95 -7.07 -19.05
N ALA A 209 21.67 -7.15 -19.42
CA ALA A 209 21.23 -7.18 -20.82
C ALA A 209 21.56 -5.89 -21.60
N ASN A 210 21.62 -4.74 -20.93
CA ASN A 210 21.97 -3.46 -21.55
C ASN A 210 23.49 -3.28 -21.78
N THR A 211 24.34 -4.18 -21.26
CA THR A 211 25.80 -4.11 -21.45
C THR A 211 26.27 -5.00 -22.61
N THR A 212 25.40 -5.87 -23.12
CA THR A 212 25.68 -6.85 -24.19
C THR A 212 25.07 -6.47 -25.56
N ALA A 213 24.49 -5.27 -25.67
CA ALA A 213 23.90 -4.72 -26.90
C ALA A 213 24.67 -3.46 -27.31
#